data_AF-A8TXM3-F1
#
_entry.id   AF-A8TXM3-F1
#
_cell.length_a   1.000
_cell.length_b   1.000
_cell.length_c   1.000
_cell.angle_alpha   90.00
_cell.angle_beta   90.00
_cell.angle_gamma   90.00
#
_symmetry.space_group_name_H-M   'P 1'
#
loop_
_entity.id
_entity.type
_entity.pdbx_description
1 polymer ?
#
loop_
_entity_poly.entity_id
_entity_poly.type
_entity_poly.pdbx_seq_one_letter_code
_entity_poly.pdbx_strand_id
1 'polypeptide(L)'
;MSRLDSAIRRLQAQKAALEDAARRTAGLRGLVLEFGLGNGRTYDHLRTILSNRRIVVFDRQVAAHPDCIPPDEDLYLGDLFKTLPRAIAELGRSAVIAHLDIGTGNKDQSVALVTRAAPMIADLLASGAILVSDQPIESIAGLIPLPLPDGIADGRIHMLQRT
;
A
#
# COMPACT_ATOMS: atom_id res chain seq x y z
N MET A 1 -11.19 1.99 -24.17
CA MET A 1 -11.00 1.02 -23.07
C MET A 1 -12.17 1.17 -22.11
N SER A 2 -12.85 0.09 -21.77
CA SER A 2 -13.96 0.15 -20.81
C SER A 2 -13.46 0.38 -19.38
N ARG A 3 -14.37 0.72 -18.45
CA ARG A 3 -14.03 0.78 -17.02
C ARG A 3 -13.61 -0.59 -16.47
N LEU A 4 -14.19 -1.67 -17.00
CA LEU A 4 -13.82 -3.04 -16.65
C LEU A 4 -12.38 -3.36 -17.09
N ASP A 5 -12.02 -3.07 -18.34
CA ASP A 5 -10.65 -3.28 -18.83
C ASP A 5 -9.61 -2.51 -18.00
N SER A 6 -9.93 -1.27 -17.63
CA SER A 6 -9.07 -0.44 -16.79
C SER A 6 -8.91 -1.03 -15.38
N ALA A 7 -9.98 -1.58 -14.81
CA ALA A 7 -9.94 -2.25 -13.51
C ALA A 7 -9.11 -3.55 -13.56
N ILE A 8 -9.30 -4.38 -14.59
CA ILE A 8 -8.50 -5.61 -14.80
C ILE A 8 -7.01 -5.27 -14.85
N ARG A 9 -6.63 -4.29 -15.68
CA ARG A 9 -5.23 -3.88 -15.82
C ARG A 9 -4.64 -3.34 -14.52
N ARG A 10 -5.42 -2.56 -13.75
CA ARG A 10 -4.98 -2.07 -12.43
C ARG A 10 -4.72 -3.22 -11.47
N LEU A 11 -5.65 -4.17 -11.35
CA LEU A 11 -5.51 -5.33 -10.47
C LEU A 11 -4.31 -6.20 -10.86
N GLN A 12 -4.09 -6.42 -12.15
CA GLN A 12 -2.91 -7.14 -12.66
C GLN A 12 -1.61 -6.42 -12.30
N ALA A 13 -1.58 -5.09 -12.44
CA ALA A 13 -0.41 -4.29 -12.09
C ALA A 13 -0.13 -4.28 -10.58
N GLN A 14 -1.17 -4.16 -9.74
CA GLN A 14 -1.03 -4.26 -8.28
C GLN A 14 -0.46 -5.62 -7.88
N LYS A 15 -1.02 -6.72 -8.41
CA LYS A 15 -0.52 -8.06 -8.16
C LYS A 15 0.98 -8.18 -8.48
N ALA A 16 1.37 -7.80 -9.71
CA ALA A 16 2.76 -7.90 -10.15
C ALA A 16 3.71 -7.05 -9.29
N ALA A 17 3.31 -5.83 -8.93
CA ALA A 17 4.11 -4.94 -8.08
C ALA A 17 4.24 -5.45 -6.64
N LEU A 18 3.18 -6.03 -6.06
CA LEU A 18 3.21 -6.59 -4.71
C LEU A 18 4.07 -7.86 -4.64
N GLU A 19 3.98 -8.73 -5.65
CA GLU A 19 4.86 -9.90 -5.76
C GLU A 19 6.33 -9.50 -5.93
N ASP A 20 6.60 -8.42 -6.67
CA ASP A 20 7.95 -7.88 -6.81
C ASP A 20 8.48 -7.23 -5.53
N ALA A 21 7.65 -6.44 -4.84
CA ALA A 21 7.96 -5.88 -3.54
C ALA A 21 8.27 -6.97 -2.50
N ALA A 22 7.48 -8.05 -2.48
CA ALA A 22 7.70 -9.20 -1.62
C ALA A 22 9.06 -9.88 -1.88
N ARG A 23 9.44 -10.07 -3.16
CA ARG A 23 10.76 -10.63 -3.51
C ARG A 23 11.91 -9.73 -3.06
N ARG A 24 11.83 -8.43 -3.35
CA ARG A 24 12.90 -7.46 -3.03
C ARG A 24 13.10 -7.26 -1.53
N THR A 25 12.04 -7.44 -0.74
CA THR A 25 12.07 -7.26 0.72
C THR A 25 12.18 -8.58 1.49
N ALA A 26 12.41 -9.71 0.81
CA ALA A 26 12.47 -11.03 1.42
C ALA A 26 13.48 -11.14 2.58
N GLY A 27 14.63 -10.44 2.48
CA GLY A 27 15.66 -10.40 3.52
C GLY A 27 15.39 -9.44 4.68
N LEU A 28 14.35 -8.58 4.59
CA LEU A 28 14.03 -7.59 5.61
C LEU A 28 13.06 -8.17 6.64
N ARG A 29 13.20 -7.76 7.91
CA ARG A 29 12.23 -8.06 8.97
C ARG A 29 11.34 -6.85 9.18
N GLY A 30 10.04 -7.09 9.35
CA GLY A 30 9.07 -6.03 9.57
C GLY A 30 7.69 -6.39 9.04
N LEU A 31 6.75 -5.49 9.30
CA LEU A 31 5.35 -5.65 8.95
C LEU A 31 5.03 -5.11 7.55
N VAL A 32 3.82 -5.38 7.09
CA VAL A 32 3.26 -4.86 5.84
C VAL A 32 2.13 -3.89 6.20
N LEU A 33 2.05 -2.77 5.50
CA LEU A 33 0.96 -1.82 5.62
C LEU A 33 0.08 -1.86 4.37
N GLU A 34 -1.22 -2.03 4.55
CA GLU A 34 -2.23 -1.94 3.50
C GLU A 34 -3.10 -0.70 3.76
N PHE A 35 -3.13 0.24 2.82
CA PHE A 35 -3.98 1.43 2.90
C PHE A 35 -5.11 1.32 1.88
N GLY A 36 -6.34 1.24 2.37
CA GLY A 36 -7.53 0.95 1.59
C GLY A 36 -7.80 -0.55 1.53
N LEU A 37 -8.61 -1.07 2.46
CA LEU A 37 -9.05 -2.46 2.45
C LEU A 37 -10.05 -2.69 1.30
N GLY A 38 -11.04 -1.80 1.17
CA GLY A 38 -12.10 -1.93 0.17
C GLY A 38 -12.78 -3.30 0.24
N ASN A 39 -12.78 -4.05 -0.87
CA ASN A 39 -13.31 -5.42 -0.90
C ASN A 39 -12.35 -6.48 -0.30
N GLY A 40 -11.08 -6.15 -0.08
CA GLY A 40 -10.08 -7.02 0.55
C GLY A 40 -9.19 -7.83 -0.39
N ARG A 41 -9.26 -7.63 -1.72
CA ARG A 41 -8.54 -8.47 -2.70
C ARG A 41 -7.02 -8.40 -2.58
N THR A 42 -6.46 -7.21 -2.43
CA THR A 42 -5.01 -7.00 -2.30
C THR A 42 -4.51 -7.44 -0.92
N TYR A 43 -5.28 -7.18 0.13
CA TYR A 43 -5.04 -7.72 1.47
C TYR A 43 -4.98 -9.27 1.49
N ASP A 44 -5.97 -9.93 0.90
CA ASP A 44 -6.02 -11.40 0.80
C ASP A 44 -4.83 -11.96 0.00
N HIS A 45 -4.48 -11.29 -1.10
CA HIS A 45 -3.29 -11.64 -1.87
C HIS A 45 -2.02 -11.48 -1.05
N LEU A 46 -1.85 -10.36 -0.32
CA LEU A 46 -0.70 -10.13 0.56
C LEU A 46 -0.57 -11.21 1.64
N ARG A 47 -1.68 -11.63 2.26
CA ARG A 47 -1.69 -12.76 3.22
C ARG A 47 -1.16 -14.04 2.60
N THR A 48 -1.45 -14.28 1.33
CA THR A 48 -1.01 -15.46 0.60
C THR A 48 0.49 -15.41 0.30
N ILE A 49 0.99 -14.28 -0.23
CA ILE A 49 2.39 -14.17 -0.66
C ILE A 49 3.37 -13.82 0.48
N LEU A 50 2.86 -13.34 1.62
CA LEU A 50 3.64 -12.94 2.80
C LEU A 50 3.10 -13.61 4.08
N SER A 51 2.84 -14.91 4.02
CA SER A 51 2.19 -15.69 5.10
C SER A 51 2.87 -15.60 6.48
N ASN A 52 4.15 -15.25 6.53
CA ASN A 52 4.93 -15.12 7.77
C ASN A 52 5.05 -13.66 8.26
N ARG A 53 4.30 -12.72 7.70
CA ARG A 53 4.35 -11.30 8.08
C ARG A 53 3.00 -10.82 8.59
N ARG A 54 3.06 -10.04 9.66
CA ARG A 54 1.92 -9.25 10.14
C ARG A 54 1.55 -8.21 9.08
N ILE A 55 0.27 -8.09 8.75
CA ILE A 55 -0.27 -7.12 7.80
C ILE A 55 -1.23 -6.22 8.56
N VAL A 56 -0.88 -4.95 8.68
CA VAL A 56 -1.69 -3.92 9.34
C VAL A 56 -2.42 -3.12 8.27
N VAL A 57 -3.71 -2.91 8.46
CA VAL A 57 -4.63 -2.35 7.47
C VAL A 57 -5.21 -1.03 7.95
N PHE A 58 -5.33 -0.06 7.04
CA PHE A 58 -6.03 1.20 7.27
C PHE A 58 -7.24 1.28 6.34
N ASP A 59 -8.41 1.55 6.89
CA ASP A 59 -9.60 1.90 6.10
C ASP A 59 -10.49 2.85 6.89
N ARG A 60 -11.35 3.61 6.18
CA ARG A 60 -12.39 4.41 6.79
C ARG A 60 -13.54 3.54 7.32
N GLN A 61 -13.84 2.42 6.66
CA GLN A 61 -14.93 1.53 7.02
C GLN A 61 -14.65 0.09 6.57
N VAL A 62 -15.23 -0.89 7.27
CA VAL A 62 -15.15 -2.29 6.84
C VAL A 62 -16.26 -2.57 5.83
N ALA A 63 -15.88 -2.85 4.58
CA ALA A 63 -16.77 -3.29 3.50
C ALA A 63 -16.17 -4.46 2.70
N ALA A 64 -15.25 -5.19 3.32
CA ALA A 64 -14.53 -6.30 2.71
C ALA A 64 -15.40 -7.55 2.60
N HIS A 65 -14.97 -8.48 1.76
CA HIS A 65 -15.46 -9.85 1.84
C HIS A 65 -15.22 -10.39 3.27
N PRO A 66 -16.16 -11.16 3.88
CA PRO A 66 -16.02 -11.64 5.25
C PRO A 66 -14.68 -12.33 5.56
N ASP A 67 -14.17 -13.12 4.61
CA ASP A 67 -12.89 -13.84 4.76
C ASP A 67 -11.65 -12.92 4.69
N CYS A 68 -11.85 -11.66 4.29
CA CYS A 68 -10.79 -10.68 4.08
C CYS A 68 -10.80 -9.57 5.15
N ILE A 69 -11.53 -9.75 6.25
CA ILE A 69 -11.51 -8.80 7.37
C ILE A 69 -10.29 -9.11 8.26
N PRO A 70 -9.36 -8.16 8.46
CA PRO A 70 -8.23 -8.35 9.38
C PRO A 70 -8.71 -8.43 10.85
N PRO A 71 -7.93 -9.05 11.75
CA PRO A 71 -8.15 -8.94 13.19
C PRO A 71 -8.17 -7.47 13.66
N ASP A 72 -8.93 -7.17 14.71
CA ASP A 72 -9.09 -5.78 15.22
C ASP A 72 -7.76 -5.11 15.60
N GLU A 73 -6.81 -5.87 16.15
CA GLU A 73 -5.47 -5.39 16.49
C GLU A 73 -4.60 -4.99 15.29
N ASP A 74 -4.99 -5.46 14.10
CA ASP A 74 -4.33 -5.18 12.82
C ASP A 74 -5.13 -4.16 11.98
N LEU A 75 -6.22 -3.61 12.51
CA LEU A 75 -7.10 -2.69 11.79
C LEU A 75 -7.12 -1.29 12.41
N TYR A 76 -6.60 -0.32 11.67
CA TYR A 76 -6.76 1.10 11.95
C TYR A 76 -8.00 1.63 11.22
N LEU A 77 -9.14 1.56 11.89
CA LEU A 77 -10.42 2.03 11.35
C LEU A 77 -10.64 3.52 11.64
N GLY A 78 -10.92 4.31 10.60
CA GLY A 78 -11.35 5.70 10.72
C GLY A 78 -10.70 6.65 9.71
N ASP A 79 -10.69 7.94 10.06
CA ASP A 79 -10.02 8.94 9.22
C ASP A 79 -8.51 8.69 9.20
N LEU A 80 -7.94 8.54 7.99
CA LEU A 80 -6.53 8.22 7.78
C LEU A 80 -5.58 9.19 8.51
N PHE A 81 -5.90 10.49 8.54
CA PHE A 81 -5.06 11.50 9.18
C PHE A 81 -5.23 11.54 10.70
N LYS A 82 -6.24 10.87 11.25
CA LYS A 82 -6.36 10.60 12.69
C LYS A 82 -5.67 9.29 13.08
N THR A 83 -5.69 8.29 12.20
CA THR A 83 -5.10 6.97 12.48
C THR A 83 -3.59 6.91 12.24
N LEU A 84 -3.05 7.65 11.25
CA LEU A 84 -1.62 7.67 10.94
C LEU A 84 -0.75 8.13 12.14
N PRO A 85 -1.08 9.23 12.86
CA PRO A 85 -0.30 9.61 14.05
C PRO A 85 -0.26 8.52 15.12
N ARG A 86 -1.39 7.82 15.32
CA ARG A 86 -1.46 6.68 16.25
C ARG A 86 -0.57 5.53 15.79
N ALA A 87 -0.64 5.16 14.52
CA ALA A 87 0.21 4.13 13.96
C ALA A 87 1.71 4.47 14.04
N ILE A 88 2.09 5.73 13.81
CA ILE A 88 3.48 6.18 13.95
C ILE A 88 3.96 5.99 15.39
N ALA A 89 3.13 6.33 16.37
CA ALA A 89 3.47 6.16 17.79
C ALA A 89 3.55 4.68 18.21
N GLU A 90 2.67 3.83 17.69
CA GLU A 90 2.57 2.42 18.09
C GLU A 90 3.55 1.50 17.34
N LEU A 91 3.71 1.71 16.03
CA LEU A 91 4.46 0.82 15.15
C LEU A 91 5.89 1.31 14.88
N GLY A 92 6.12 2.63 14.91
CA GLY A 92 7.37 3.24 14.48
C GLY A 92 7.79 2.84 13.05
N ARG A 93 9.10 2.92 12.78
CA ARG A 93 9.70 2.59 11.48
C ARG A 93 9.89 1.08 11.27
N SER A 94 8.78 0.34 11.25
CA SER A 94 8.77 -1.14 11.22
C SER A 94 8.22 -1.74 9.93
N ALA A 95 7.64 -0.94 9.03
CA ALA A 95 7.08 -1.43 7.78
C ALA A 95 8.16 -1.69 6.73
N VAL A 96 8.15 -2.87 6.12
CA VAL A 96 9.02 -3.22 4.99
C VAL A 96 8.31 -3.12 3.64
N ILE A 97 6.98 -3.18 3.65
CA ILE A 97 6.14 -2.92 2.48
C ILE A 97 5.00 -2.01 2.93
N ALA A 98 4.68 -0.99 2.13
CA ALA A 98 3.44 -0.25 2.25
C ALA A 98 2.76 -0.21 0.87
N HIS A 99 1.48 -0.56 0.82
CA HIS A 99 0.66 -0.52 -0.38
C HIS A 99 -0.47 0.49 -0.22
N LEU A 100 -0.53 1.46 -1.13
CA LEU A 100 -1.50 2.55 -1.17
C LEU A 100 -2.47 2.31 -2.32
N ASP A 101 -3.67 1.83 -1.99
CA ASP A 101 -4.84 1.75 -2.88
C ASP A 101 -6.00 2.57 -2.28
N ILE A 102 -5.67 3.81 -1.91
CA ILE A 102 -6.63 4.77 -1.32
C ILE A 102 -7.31 5.65 -2.37
N GLY A 103 -7.16 5.29 -3.65
CA GLY A 103 -7.76 5.98 -4.77
C GLY A 103 -9.29 6.03 -4.66
N THR A 104 -9.84 7.22 -4.90
CA THR A 104 -11.28 7.41 -5.09
C THR A 104 -11.62 7.30 -6.58
N GLY A 105 -12.93 7.33 -6.90
CA GLY A 105 -13.38 7.45 -8.29
C GLY A 105 -12.98 8.76 -8.99
N ASN A 106 -12.44 9.73 -8.25
CA ASN A 106 -11.96 11.02 -8.75
C ASN A 106 -10.42 11.08 -8.66
N LYS A 107 -9.76 11.23 -9.81
CA LYS A 107 -8.29 11.21 -9.90
C LYS A 107 -7.62 12.32 -9.10
N ASP A 108 -8.12 13.55 -9.17
CA ASP A 108 -7.49 14.70 -8.50
C ASP A 108 -7.58 14.57 -6.98
N GLN A 109 -8.71 14.05 -6.49
CA GLN A 109 -8.87 13.73 -5.07
C GLN A 109 -7.94 12.60 -4.61
N SER A 110 -7.77 11.57 -5.43
CA SER A 110 -6.85 10.47 -5.15
C SER A 110 -5.40 10.95 -5.04
N VAL A 111 -4.96 11.76 -6.01
CA VAL A 111 -3.61 12.34 -6.00
C VAL A 111 -3.42 13.24 -4.78
N ALA A 112 -4.36 14.16 -4.50
CA ALA A 112 -4.27 15.04 -3.34
C ALA A 112 -4.21 14.27 -2.00
N LEU A 113 -4.97 13.19 -1.89
CA LEU A 113 -4.96 12.32 -0.71
C LEU A 113 -3.58 11.66 -0.52
N VAL A 114 -3.02 11.07 -1.60
CA VAL A 114 -1.70 10.43 -1.56
C VAL A 114 -0.60 11.44 -1.29
N THR A 115 -0.59 12.60 -1.95
CA THR A 115 0.39 13.68 -1.72
C THR A 115 0.41 14.11 -0.26
N ARG A 116 -0.76 14.20 0.39
CA ARG A 116 -0.85 14.59 1.80
C ARG A 116 -0.45 13.46 2.76
N ALA A 117 -0.77 12.20 2.45
CA ALA A 117 -0.52 11.06 3.34
C ALA A 117 0.90 10.50 3.24
N ALA A 118 1.50 10.52 2.04
CA ALA A 118 2.76 9.84 1.75
C ALA A 118 3.95 10.25 2.66
N PRO A 119 4.13 11.53 3.08
CA PRO A 119 5.17 11.88 4.04
C PRO A 119 5.03 11.17 5.40
N MET A 120 3.81 11.10 5.93
CA MET A 120 3.53 10.41 7.20
C MET A 120 3.69 8.89 7.07
N ILE A 121 3.35 8.33 5.89
CA ILE A 121 3.56 6.92 5.60
C ILE A 121 5.07 6.61 5.51
N ALA A 122 5.88 7.53 4.96
CA ALA A 122 7.32 7.38 4.91
C ALA A 122 7.96 7.28 6.31
N ASP A 123 7.35 7.90 7.33
CA ASP A 123 7.77 7.79 8.74
C ASP A 123 7.50 6.41 9.37
N LEU A 124 6.72 5.55 8.70
CA LEU A 124 6.51 4.15 9.11
C LEU A 124 7.49 3.18 8.41
N LEU A 125 8.19 3.64 7.36
CA LEU A 125 9.04 2.80 6.54
C LEU A 125 10.42 2.57 7.16
N ALA A 126 10.78 1.30 7.30
CA ALA A 126 12.13 0.86 7.61
C ALA A 126 13.09 1.14 6.43
N SER A 127 14.41 1.16 6.67
CA SER A 127 15.37 1.25 5.56
C SER A 127 15.28 0.00 4.67
N GLY A 128 15.38 0.20 3.36
CA GLY A 128 15.18 -0.82 2.33
C GLY A 128 13.72 -1.13 2.01
N ALA A 129 12.75 -0.58 2.76
CA ALA A 129 11.33 -0.82 2.57
C ALA A 129 10.82 -0.33 1.20
N ILE A 130 9.76 -0.95 0.70
CA ILE A 130 9.15 -0.62 -0.58
C ILE A 130 7.75 -0.06 -0.40
N LEU A 131 7.51 1.10 -1.01
CA LEU A 131 6.21 1.74 -1.12
C LEU A 131 5.65 1.46 -2.52
N VAL A 132 4.45 0.88 -2.59
CA VAL A 132 3.70 0.62 -3.83
C VAL A 132 2.45 1.50 -3.81
N SER A 133 2.19 2.26 -4.87
CA SER A 133 1.05 3.19 -4.93
C SER A 133 0.37 3.18 -6.29
N ASP A 134 -0.96 3.26 -6.31
CA ASP A 134 -1.75 3.41 -7.53
C ASP A 134 -1.80 4.85 -8.05
N GLN A 135 -1.39 5.82 -7.22
CA GLN A 135 -1.20 7.22 -7.59
C GLN A 135 0.28 7.60 -7.61
N PRO A 136 0.66 8.61 -8.42
CA PRO A 136 2.01 9.16 -8.37
C PRO A 136 2.30 9.75 -6.99
N ILE A 137 3.53 9.56 -6.53
CA ILE A 137 4.04 10.13 -5.30
C ILE A 137 5.12 11.15 -5.68
N GLU A 138 4.92 12.39 -5.25
CA GLU A 138 5.91 13.46 -5.43
C GLU A 138 7.21 13.15 -4.68
N SER A 139 8.28 13.88 -4.97
CA SER A 139 9.58 13.64 -4.35
C SER A 139 9.52 13.78 -2.83
N ILE A 140 9.68 12.67 -2.11
CA ILE A 140 9.78 12.61 -0.66
C ILE A 140 11.23 12.27 -0.30
N ALA A 141 11.81 13.03 0.62
CA ALA A 141 13.18 12.83 1.07
C ALA A 141 13.39 11.39 1.58
N GLY A 142 14.41 10.73 1.04
CA GLY A 142 14.75 9.34 1.39
C GLY A 142 13.90 8.27 0.70
N LEU A 143 12.99 8.64 -0.22
CA LEU A 143 12.32 7.69 -1.11
C LEU A 143 12.83 7.87 -2.53
N ILE A 144 13.35 6.79 -3.12
CA ILE A 144 13.85 6.78 -4.49
C ILE A 144 12.94 5.92 -5.38
N PRO A 145 12.61 6.34 -6.62
CA PRO A 145 11.84 5.50 -7.53
C PRO A 145 12.54 4.17 -7.84
N LEU A 146 11.76 3.10 -7.93
CA LEU A 146 12.19 1.78 -8.37
C LEU A 146 11.64 1.48 -9.78
N PRO A 147 12.38 0.69 -10.59
CA PRO A 147 11.84 0.17 -11.84
C PRO A 147 10.69 -0.81 -11.53
N LEU A 148 9.62 -0.72 -12.33
CA LEU A 148 8.50 -1.64 -12.25
C LEU A 148 8.86 -3.00 -12.88
N PRO A 149 8.24 -4.10 -12.43
CA PRO A 149 8.33 -5.38 -13.12
C PRO A 149 7.68 -5.30 -14.50
N ASP A 150 8.09 -6.20 -15.40
CA ASP A 150 7.58 -6.29 -16.76
C ASP A 150 6.05 -6.44 -16.81
N GLY A 151 5.43 -5.82 -17.82
CA GLY A 151 3.99 -5.93 -18.06
C GLY A 151 3.12 -4.92 -17.30
N ILE A 152 3.72 -4.07 -16.46
CA ILE A 152 3.02 -2.92 -15.89
C ILE A 152 3.13 -1.72 -16.83
N ALA A 153 1.99 -1.15 -17.22
CA ALA A 153 1.96 0.07 -18.02
C ALA A 153 2.38 1.30 -17.20
N ASP A 154 3.12 2.21 -17.81
CA ASP A 154 3.60 3.44 -17.17
C ASP A 154 2.46 4.26 -16.55
N GLY A 155 2.75 4.83 -15.37
CA GLY A 155 1.83 5.72 -14.65
C GLY A 155 0.61 5.03 -14.02
N ARG A 156 0.59 3.68 -13.95
CA ARG A 156 -0.47 2.91 -13.29
C ARG A 156 -0.15 2.52 -11.86
N ILE A 157 1.10 2.17 -11.63
CA ILE A 157 1.64 1.82 -10.32
C ILE A 157 2.99 2.52 -10.20
N HIS A 158 3.30 2.95 -8.99
CA HIS A 158 4.55 3.61 -8.64
C HIS A 158 5.20 2.81 -7.51
N MET A 159 6.47 2.46 -7.69
CA MET A 159 7.27 1.81 -6.65
C MET A 159 8.39 2.74 -6.22
N LEU A 160 8.57 2.89 -4.90
CA LEU A 160 9.68 3.65 -4.33
C LEU A 160 10.36 2.82 -3.23
N GLN A 161 11.66 3.01 -3.06
CA GLN A 161 12.43 2.39 -1.98
C GLN A 161 12.87 3.43 -0.95
N ARG A 162 12.76 3.07 0.33
CA ARG A 162 13.33 3.85 1.43
C ARG A 162 14.84 3.59 1.52
N THR A 163 15.63 4.66 1.40
CA THR A 163 17.07 4.67 1.69
C THR A 163 17.31 4.98 3.16
#